data_AF-A0A7V4NYY3-F1
#
_entry.id   AF-A0A7V4NYY3-F1
#
_cell.length_a   1.000
_cell.length_b   1.000
_cell.length_c   1.000
_cell.angle_alpha   90.00
_cell.angle_beta   90.00
_cell.angle_gamma   90.00
#
_symmetry.space_group_name_H-M   'P 1'
#
loop_
_entity.id
_entity.type
_entity.pdbx_description
1 polymer ?
#
loop_
_entity_poly.entity_id
_entity_poly.type
_entity_poly.pdbx_seq_one_letter_code
_entity_poly.pdbx_strand_id
1 'polypeptide(L)' 'MTKRNDTTQDLRNLPAGTLVVSTLDGEPGRIVEVCTQNRSRTKATSYVVLTNDGREIWDVSDIILPTND' A
#
# COMPACT_ATOMS: atom_id res chain seq x y z
N MET A 1 17.92 9.99 22.82
CA MET A 1 17.01 8.86 22.52
C MET A 1 16.02 9.35 21.49
N THR A 2 16.34 9.18 20.20
CA THR A 2 15.52 9.71 19.09
C THR A 2 14.23 8.91 19.07
N LYS A 3 13.11 9.53 19.48
CA LYS A 3 11.78 9.00 19.25
C LYS A 3 11.60 8.92 17.74
N ARG A 4 11.82 7.74 17.16
CA ARG A 4 11.20 7.40 15.89
C ARG A 4 9.72 7.40 16.21
N ASN A 5 9.03 8.44 15.74
CA ASN A 5 7.58 8.43 15.67
C ASN A 5 7.24 7.37 14.63
N ASP A 6 7.34 6.11 15.02
CA ASP A 6 6.87 4.96 14.27
C ASP A 6 5.35 5.10 14.29
N THR A 7 4.86 6.04 13.48
CA THR A 7 3.50 5.99 13.01
C THR A 7 3.52 4.76 12.14
N THR A 8 3.33 3.58 12.75
CA THR A 8 2.93 2.39 12.04
C THR A 8 1.56 2.73 11.51
N GLN A 9 1.54 3.56 10.46
CA GLN A 9 0.35 3.90 9.73
C GLN A 9 -0.17 2.54 9.29
N ASP A 10 -1.40 2.21 9.69
CA ASP A 10 -1.97 0.91 9.38
C ASP A 10 -2.17 0.87 7.86
N LEU A 11 -1.11 0.50 7.14
CA LEU A 11 -1.05 0.32 5.69
C LEU A 11 -1.86 -0.91 5.27
N ARG A 12 -2.79 -1.37 6.11
CA ARG A 12 -3.71 -2.48 5.87
C ARG A 12 -5.11 -2.00 5.50
N ASN A 13 -5.36 -0.69 5.58
CA ASN A 13 -6.69 -0.14 5.37
C ASN A 13 -6.65 1.20 4.59
N LEU A 14 -5.77 1.29 3.60
CA LEU A 14 -5.71 2.48 2.75
C LEU A 14 -6.87 2.48 1.75
N PRO A 15 -7.61 3.59 1.62
CA PRO A 15 -8.71 3.67 0.67
C PRO A 15 -8.19 3.66 -0.77
N ALA A 16 -9.04 3.18 -1.69
CA ALA A 16 -8.81 3.39 -3.11
C ALA A 16 -8.66 4.89 -3.43
N GLY A 17 -7.80 5.21 -4.39
CA GLY A 17 -7.39 6.56 -4.76
C GLY A 17 -6.16 7.07 -4.00
N THR A 18 -5.71 6.39 -2.94
CA THR A 18 -4.49 6.74 -2.20
C THR A 18 -3.26 6.63 -3.08
N LEU A 19 -2.45 7.69 -3.10
CA LEU A 19 -1.16 7.68 -3.77
C LEU A 19 -0.17 6.86 -2.93
N VAL A 20 0.43 5.85 -3.55
CA VAL A 20 1.37 4.92 -2.93
C VAL A 20 2.51 4.64 -3.88
N VAL A 21 3.67 4.28 -3.37
CA VAL A 21 4.76 3.73 -4.16
C VAL A 21 4.75 2.22 -3.98
N SER A 22 4.64 1.49 -5.08
CA SER A 22 4.69 0.03 -5.05
C SER A 22 6.13 -0.40 -4.80
N THR A 23 6.36 -1.21 -3.78
CA THR A 23 7.70 -1.77 -3.50
C THR A 23 8.14 -2.82 -4.52
N LEU A 24 7.20 -3.34 -5.30
CA LEU A 24 7.44 -4.35 -6.33
C LEU A 24 8.20 -3.80 -7.54
N ASP A 25 7.82 -2.60 -7.98
CA ASP A 25 8.35 -1.96 -9.21
C ASP A 25 9.11 -0.66 -8.89
N GLY A 26 8.95 -0.11 -7.68
CA GLY A 26 9.51 1.18 -7.28
C GLY A 26 8.74 2.39 -7.82
N GLU A 27 7.72 2.15 -8.64
CA GLU A 27 6.95 3.20 -9.30
C GLU A 27 5.81 3.74 -8.41
N PRO A 28 5.54 5.06 -8.46
CA PRO A 28 4.37 5.65 -7.85
C PRO A 28 3.09 5.28 -8.61
N GLY A 29 2.04 4.98 -7.87
CA GLY A 29 0.73 4.67 -8.40
C GLY A 29 -0.38 4.97 -7.39
N ARG A 30 -1.61 4.61 -7.76
CA ARG A 30 -2.77 4.75 -6.89
C ARG A 30 -3.37 3.39 -6.60
N ILE A 31 -3.80 3.18 -5.37
CA ILE A 31 -4.62 2.01 -5.04
C ILE A 31 -5.94 2.11 -5.81
N VAL A 32 -6.26 1.10 -6.62
CA VAL A 32 -7.56 1.01 -7.29
C VAL A 32 -8.46 -0.03 -6.64
N GLU A 33 -7.87 -1.04 -6.02
CA GLU A 33 -8.59 -2.09 -5.32
C GLU A 33 -7.81 -2.57 -4.08
N VAL A 34 -8.56 -2.93 -3.03
CA VAL A 34 -8.02 -3.48 -1.78
C VAL A 34 -8.66 -4.83 -1.54
N CYS A 35 -7.84 -5.88 -1.48
CA CYS A 35 -8.29 -7.24 -1.21
C CYS A 35 -7.80 -7.67 0.17
N THR A 36 -8.72 -7.69 1.14
CA THR A 36 -8.44 -8.23 2.49
C THR A 36 -8.88 -9.68 2.57
N GLN A 37 -7.94 -10.60 2.71
CA GLN A 37 -8.22 -12.01 2.99
C GLN A 37 -8.13 -12.29 4.49
N ASN A 38 -9.25 -12.73 5.07
CA ASN A 38 -9.31 -13.24 6.44
C ASN A 38 -9.08 -14.75 6.41
N ARG A 39 -7.85 -15.22 6.71
CA ARG A 39 -7.58 -16.65 6.93
C ARG A 39 -7.46 -16.94 8.41
N SER A 40 -8.50 -17.50 9.02
CA SER A 40 -8.67 -18.11 10.37
C SER A 40 -7.92 -17.57 11.62
N ARG A 41 -6.76 -16.93 11.50
CA ARG A 41 -6.01 -16.17 12.53
C ARG A 41 -5.17 -15.00 11.99
N THR A 42 -5.05 -14.82 10.67
CA THR A 42 -4.22 -13.78 10.05
C THR A 42 -5.04 -12.99 9.03
N LYS A 43 -4.99 -11.66 9.13
CA LYS A 43 -5.46 -10.77 8.07
C LYS A 43 -4.32 -10.51 7.09
N ALA A 44 -4.44 -11.03 5.88
CA ALA A 44 -3.59 -10.65 4.77
C ALA A 44 -4.30 -9.56 3.96
N THR A 45 -3.59 -8.50 3.60
CA THR A 45 -4.13 -7.43 2.74
C THR A 45 -3.22 -7.33 1.53
N SER A 46 -3.83 -7.45 0.35
CA SER A 46 -3.16 -7.24 -0.93
C SER A 46 -3.81 -6.03 -1.63
N TYR A 47 -3.01 -5.25 -2.34
CA TYR A 47 -3.43 -4.08 -3.07
C TYR A 47 -3.31 -4.29 -4.58
N VAL A 48 -4.20 -3.66 -5.33
CA VAL A 48 -4.03 -3.41 -6.76
C VAL A 48 -3.64 -1.95 -6.93
N VAL A 49 -2.47 -1.72 -7.50
CA VAL A 49 -1.92 -0.38 -7.72
C VAL A 49 -1.91 -0.10 -9.22
N LEU A 50 -2.60 0.96 -9.63
CA LEU A 50 -2.52 1.50 -10.99
C LEU A 50 -1.38 2.51 -11.05
N THR A 51 -0.34 2.21 -11.82
CA THR A 51 0.79 3.12 -12.02
C THR A 51 0.39 4.30 -12.91
N ASN A 52 1.22 5.36 -12.90
CA ASN A 52 0.98 6.52 -13.76
C ASN A 52 1.02 6.19 -15.27
N ASP A 53 1.68 5.09 -15.65
CA ASP A 53 1.73 4.57 -17.02
C ASP A 53 0.45 3.81 -17.43
N GLY A 54 -0.51 3.64 -16.50
CA GLY A 54 -1.76 2.91 -16.74
C GLY A 54 -1.65 1.40 -16.59
N ARG A 55 -0.58 0.90 -15.96
CA ARG A 55 -0.37 -0.52 -15.68
C ARG A 55 -0.92 -0.89 -14.30
N GLU A 56 -1.63 -2.00 -14.21
CA GLU A 56 -2.12 -2.56 -12.95
C GLU A 56 -1.10 -3.55 -12.37
N ILE A 57 -0.69 -3.32 -11.12
CA ILE A 57 0.16 -4.21 -10.34
C ILE A 57 -0.72 -4.90 -9.32
N TRP A 58 -0.76 -6.23 -9.39
CA TRP A 58 -1.58 -7.08 -8.53
C TRP A 58 -0.77 -7.67 -7.38
N ASP A 59 -1.46 -8.05 -6.31
CA ASP A 59 -0.90 -8.71 -5.12
C ASP A 59 0.18 -7.90 -4.38
N VAL A 60 0.09 -6.57 -4.43
CA VAL A 60 1.03 -5.70 -3.73
C VAL A 60 0.77 -5.81 -2.23
N SER A 61 1.66 -6.46 -1.51
CA SER A 61 1.54 -6.66 -0.06
C SER A 61 2.22 -5.56 0.76
N ASP A 62 3.13 -4.82 0.13
CA ASP A 62 3.94 -3.78 0.77
C ASP A 62 3.99 -2.51 -0.10
N ILE A 63 3.72 -1.37 0.52
CA ILE A 63 3.55 -0.08 -0.14
C ILE A 63 4.15 1.01 0.72
N ILE A 64 4.74 2.01 0.07
CA ILE A 64 5.31 3.16 0.75
C ILE A 64 4.38 4.35 0.52
N LEU A 65 3.99 5.03 1.61
CA LEU A 65 3.29 6.29 1.49
C LEU A 65 4.30 7.42 1.24
N PRO A 66 4.13 8.20 0.15
CA PRO A 66 4.96 9.37 -0.05
C PRO A 66 4.72 10.34 1.11
N THR A 67 5.77 10.65 1.87
CA THR A 67 5.69 11.61 2.96
C THR A 67 5.58 13.00 2.33
N ASN A 68 4.47 13.69 2.56
CA ASN A 68 4.38 15.12 2.27
C ASN A 68 5.03 15.84 3.44
N ASP A 69 6.31 16.22 3.29
CA ASP A 69 6.97 17.21 4.17
C ASP A 69 6.42 18.62 3.88
#